data_AF-A0A2S6TK54-F1
#
_entry.id   AF-A0A2S6TK54-F1
#
_cell.length_a   1.000
_cell.length_b   1.000
_cell.length_c   1.000
_cell.angle_alpha   90.00
_cell.angle_beta   90.00
_cell.angle_gamma   90.00
#
_symmetry.space_group_name_H-M   'P 1'
#
loop_
_entity.id
_entity.type
_entity.pdbx_description
1 polymer ?
#
loop_
_entity_poly.entity_id
_entity_poly.type
_entity_poly.pdbx_seq_one_letter_code
_entity_poly.pdbx_strand_id
1 'polypeptide(L)' 'DRRGVTFEQEGIMPFPEIEVNIDLTTKDDEEKIEGMKTLLSKHCPISTLLRHAGTNLTENWNIIRP' A
#
# COMPACT_ATOMS: atom_id res chain seq x y z
N ASP A 1 1.95 -20.37 -40.05
CA ASP A 1 3.20 -19.90 -39.43
C ASP A 1 2.84 -18.91 -38.32
N ARG A 2 2.84 -19.37 -37.07
CA ARG A 2 2.53 -18.57 -35.86
C ARG A 2 3.81 -18.46 -35.04
N ARG A 3 4.85 -17.88 -35.64
CA ARG A 3 6.10 -17.54 -34.94
C ARG A 3 5.75 -16.74 -33.69
N GLY A 4 5.93 -17.40 -32.55
CA GLY A 4 5.63 -16.89 -31.24
C GLY A 4 6.43 -15.63 -30.99
N VAL A 5 5.70 -14.53 -30.77
CA VAL A 5 6.25 -13.42 -30.03
C VAL A 5 6.01 -13.80 -28.58
N THR A 6 6.98 -14.45 -27.96
CA THR A 6 7.07 -14.47 -26.49
C THR A 6 7.26 -13.02 -26.09
N PHE A 7 6.17 -12.35 -25.71
CA PHE A 7 6.23 -11.04 -25.06
C PHE A 7 6.85 -11.28 -23.67
N GLU A 8 8.17 -11.38 -23.63
CA GLU A 8 8.94 -11.13 -22.40
C GLU A 8 8.91 -9.63 -22.17
N GLN A 9 7.75 -9.14 -21.73
CA GLN A 9 7.65 -7.80 -21.21
C GLN A 9 8.18 -7.87 -19.77
N GLU A 10 9.50 -7.85 -19.63
CA GLU A 10 10.14 -7.43 -18.38
C GLU A 10 9.87 -5.93 -18.21
N GLY A 11 8.63 -5.60 -17.85
CA GLY A 11 8.24 -4.27 -17.48
C GLY A 11 8.98 -3.92 -16.20
N ILE A 12 9.98 -3.05 -16.31
CA ILE A 12 10.67 -2.47 -15.15
C ILE A 12 9.61 -1.89 -14.22
N MET A 13 9.37 -2.54 -13.08
CA MET A 13 8.49 -2.01 -12.05
C MET A 13 9.21 -0.82 -11.42
N PRO A 14 8.72 0.42 -11.57
CA PRO A 14 9.46 1.61 -11.15
C PRO A 14 9.64 1.69 -9.63
N PHE A 15 8.72 1.09 -8.88
CA PHE A 15 8.72 1.07 -7.42
C PHE A 15 8.41 -0.36 -6.95
N PRO A 16 9.43 -1.19 -6.68
CA PRO A 16 9.20 -2.56 -6.20
C PRO A 16 8.73 -2.59 -4.74
N GLU A 17 9.23 -1.67 -3.91
CA GLU A 17 8.91 -1.58 -2.49
C GLU A 17 8.73 -0.12 -2.07
N ILE A 18 7.73 0.14 -1.23
CA ILE A 18 7.45 1.44 -0.64
C ILE A 18 7.13 1.24 0.84
N GLU A 19 7.81 2.02 1.69
CA GLU A 19 7.51 2.12 3.12
C GLU A 19 6.80 3.43 3.41
N VAL A 20 5.67 3.35 4.11
CA VAL A 20 4.88 4.50 4.53
C VAL A 20 4.88 4.56 6.05
N ASN A 21 5.51 5.59 6.60
CA ASN A 21 5.49 5.86 8.04
C ASN A 21 4.35 6.82 8.36
N ILE A 22 3.49 6.44 9.29
CA ILE A 22 2.28 7.18 9.67
C ILE A 22 2.32 7.44 11.17
N ASP A 23 2.54 8.71 11.53
CA ASP A 23 2.42 9.19 12.90
C ASP A 23 0.97 9.64 13.15
N LEU A 24 0.27 8.94 14.05
CA LEU A 24 -1.11 9.24 14.43
C LEU A 24 -1.16 9.73 15.86
N THR A 25 -1.44 11.02 16.07
CA THR A 25 -1.72 11.56 17.39
C THR A 25 -3.22 11.51 17.67
N THR A 26 -3.67 10.63 18.55
CA THR A 26 -5.10 10.52 18.90
C THR A 26 -5.36 10.05 20.33
N LYS A 27 -6.50 10.49 20.89
CA LYS A 27 -7.09 10.00 22.14
C LYS A 27 -8.07 8.85 21.93
N ASP A 28 -8.36 8.50 20.67
CA ASP A 28 -9.30 7.43 20.34
C ASP A 28 -8.79 6.05 20.78
N ASP A 29 -9.72 5.18 21.11
CA ASP A 29 -9.47 3.79 21.48
C ASP A 29 -8.90 2.95 20.32
N GLU A 30 -8.24 1.85 20.65
CA GLU A 30 -7.60 0.97 19.66
C GLU A 30 -8.59 0.39 18.66
N GLU A 31 -9.84 0.13 19.06
CA GLU A 31 -10.87 -0.42 18.18
C GLU A 31 -11.19 0.55 17.03
N LYS A 32 -11.33 1.85 17.32
CA LYS A 32 -11.48 2.87 16.28
C LYS A 32 -10.25 2.99 15.39
N ILE A 33 -9.04 2.88 15.96
CA ILE A 33 -7.80 2.96 15.20
C ILE A 33 -7.71 1.79 14.21
N GLU A 34 -8.04 0.57 14.63
CA GLU A 34 -8.07 -0.61 13.75
C GLU A 34 -9.16 -0.51 12.68
N GLY A 35 -10.33 0.03 13.03
CA GLY A 35 -11.38 0.35 12.07
C GLY A 35 -10.89 1.34 11.01
N MET A 36 -10.19 2.39 11.41
CA MET A 36 -9.61 3.38 10.51
C MET A 36 -8.53 2.77 9.60
N LYS A 37 -7.59 1.97 10.15
CA LYS A 37 -6.58 1.27 9.35
C LYS A 37 -7.21 0.40 8.26
N THR A 38 -8.27 -0.33 8.63
CA THR A 38 -9.02 -1.19 7.70
C THR A 38 -9.68 -0.37 6.59
N LEU A 39 -10.27 0.78 6.93
CA LEU A 39 -10.90 1.67 5.95
C LEU A 39 -9.86 2.30 5.01
N LEU A 40 -8.73 2.76 5.54
CA LEU A 40 -7.66 3.36 4.74
C LEU A 40 -7.03 2.36 3.77
N SER A 41 -6.81 1.12 4.19
CA SER A 41 -6.33 0.05 3.31
C SER A 41 -7.27 -0.21 2.13
N LYS A 42 -8.59 -0.09 2.34
CA LYS A 42 -9.62 -0.32 1.31
C LYS A 42 -9.91 0.87 0.41
N HIS A 43 -9.83 2.09 0.97
CA HIS A 43 -10.33 3.30 0.32
C HIS A 43 -9.24 4.28 -0.08
N CYS A 44 -7.97 4.07 0.31
CA CYS A 44 -6.88 4.91 -0.16
C CYS A 44 -6.58 4.61 -1.64
N PRO A 45 -6.95 5.49 -2.58
CA PRO A 45 -6.80 5.21 -4.01
C PRO A 45 -5.33 5.04 -4.40
N ILE A 46 -4.42 5.71 -3.69
CA ILE A 46 -2.97 5.62 -3.91
C ILE A 46 -2.46 4.26 -3.44
N SER A 47 -2.79 3.83 -2.22
CA SER A 47 -2.36 2.52 -1.70
C SER A 47 -2.88 1.38 -2.58
N THR A 48 -4.14 1.46 -3.02
CA THR A 48 -4.72 0.47 -3.94
C THR A 48 -4.03 0.49 -5.30
N LEU A 49 -3.78 1.67 -5.88
CA LEU A 49 -3.07 1.82 -7.15
C LEU A 49 -1.66 1.19 -7.09
N LEU A 50 -0.88 1.50 -6.04
CA LEU A 50 0.47 0.99 -5.87
C LEU A 50 0.48 -0.53 -5.72
N ARG A 51 -0.43 -1.09 -4.91
CA ARG A 51 -0.58 -2.54 -4.78
C ARG A 51 -0.97 -3.21 -6.11
N HIS A 52 -1.87 -2.59 -6.89
CA HIS A 52 -2.23 -3.10 -8.23
C HIS A 52 -1.11 -2.99 -9.26
N ALA A 53 -0.23 -2.00 -9.13
CA ALA A 53 0.97 -1.87 -9.95
C ALA A 53 2.04 -2.92 -9.61
N GLY A 54 1.80 -3.75 -8.58
CA GLY A 54 2.71 -4.80 -8.12
C GLY A 54 3.72 -4.33 -7.08
N THR A 55 3.62 -3.09 -6.61
CA THR A 55 4.49 -2.55 -5.57
C THR A 55 4.14 -3.16 -4.21
N ASN A 56 5.16 -3.64 -3.50
CA ASN A 56 5.02 -4.03 -2.10
C ASN A 56 4.91 -2.77 -1.24
N LEU A 57 3.76 -2.57 -0.60
CA LEU A 57 3.48 -1.42 0.25
C LEU A 57 3.42 -1.84 1.72
N THR A 58 4.37 -1.34 2.51
CA THR A 58 4.49 -1.57 3.96
C THR A 58 4.09 -0.30 4.70
N GLU A 59 3.19 -0.42 5.68
CA GLU A 59 2.68 0.72 6.46
C GLU A 59 3.12 0.58 7.92
N ASN A 60 3.96 1.50 8.38
CA ASN A 60 4.45 1.57 9.75
C ASN A 60 3.65 2.63 10.52
N TRP A 61 2.84 2.18 11.47
CA TRP A 61 1.98 3.05 12.25
C TRP A 61 2.60 3.34 13.62
N ASN A 62 2.85 4.62 13.90
CA ASN A 62 3.30 5.09 15.20
C ASN A 62 2.18 5.90 15.86
N ILE A 63 1.61 5.37 16.94
CA ILE A 63 0.45 5.98 17.61
C ILE A 63 0.94 6.79 18.81
N ILE A 64 0.78 8.10 18.74
CA ILE A 64 1.16 9.06 19.79
C ILE A 64 -0.07 9.38 20.62
N ARG A 65 0.02 9.18 21.94
CA ARG A 65 -1.04 9.51 22.90
C ARG A 65 -0.79 10.92 23.48
N PRO A 66 -1.63 11.92 23.20
CA PRO A 66 -1.46 13.30 23.68
C PRO A 66 -2.01 13.54 25.09
#